data_AF-A0A933L9D3-F1
#
_entry.id   AF-A0A933L9D3-F1
#
_cell.length_a   1.000
_cell.length_b   1.000
_cell.length_c   1.000
_cell.angle_alpha   90.00
_cell.angle_beta   90.00
_cell.angle_gamma   90.00
#
_symmetry.space_group_name_H-M   'P 1'
#
loop_
_entity.id
_entity.type
_entity.pdbx_description
1 polymer ?
#
loop_
_entity_poly.entity_id
_entity_poly.type
_entity_poly.pdbx_seq_one_letter_code
_entity_poly.pdbx_strand_id
1 'polypeptide(L)'
;MVQKKVLWLIIVIVLFSSLTGCAGYLQRTQVARERFNKGHFLDASEEYKKGLKHPAQDTLLYLLDTGLSLHYAGRYEESNKFLLEADRYAEEIDHISITRETASLIATDYTLKYRGEDYEKILINTYLAINYLMLGDYENARVECKRVNEKIIKYNSDGERNYKLNPFSIYLSGI
;
A
#
# COMPACT_ATOMS: atom_id res chain seq x y z
N MET A 1 -12.01 -43.98 23.80
CA MET A 1 -11.90 -43.78 22.33
C MET A 1 -12.69 -42.57 21.82
N VAL A 2 -13.88 -42.27 22.33
CA VAL A 2 -14.72 -41.14 21.87
C VAL A 2 -14.09 -39.76 22.08
N GLN A 3 -13.45 -39.52 23.23
CA GLN A 3 -12.81 -38.23 23.53
C GLN A 3 -11.64 -37.87 22.58
N LYS A 4 -10.85 -38.86 22.14
CA LYS A 4 -9.76 -38.62 21.17
C LYS A 4 -10.29 -38.25 19.77
N LYS A 5 -11.47 -38.77 19.38
CA LYS A 5 -12.13 -38.42 18.11
C LYS A 5 -12.73 -37.02 18.14
N VAL A 6 -13.31 -36.60 19.27
CA VAL A 6 -13.85 -35.25 19.46
C VAL A 6 -12.72 -34.21 19.50
N LEU A 7 -11.62 -34.51 20.18
CA LEU A 7 -10.45 -33.63 20.21
C LEU A 7 -9.82 -33.47 18.81
N TRP A 8 -9.75 -34.54 18.02
CA TRP A 8 -9.27 -34.49 16.64
C TRP A 8 -10.21 -33.68 15.72
N LEU A 9 -11.52 -33.82 15.89
CA LEU A 9 -12.52 -32.99 15.18
C LEU A 9 -12.39 -31.50 15.52
N ILE A 10 -12.18 -31.15 16.79
CA ILE A 10 -11.97 -29.75 17.20
C ILE A 10 -10.67 -29.19 16.62
N ILE A 11 -9.58 -29.98 16.61
CA ILE A 11 -8.31 -29.57 16.00
C ILE A 11 -8.48 -29.34 14.50
N VAL A 12 -9.20 -30.22 13.79
CA VAL A 12 -9.47 -30.06 12.35
C VAL A 12 -10.34 -28.82 12.07
N ILE A 13 -11.35 -28.54 12.91
CA ILE A 13 -12.22 -27.36 12.76
C ILE A 13 -11.45 -26.06 13.03
N VAL A 14 -10.58 -26.03 14.04
CA VAL A 14 -9.72 -24.88 14.35
C VAL A 14 -8.67 -24.67 13.25
N LEU A 15 -8.08 -25.74 12.72
CA LEU A 15 -7.13 -25.68 11.60
C LEU A 15 -7.81 -25.17 10.31
N PHE A 16 -9.06 -25.58 10.05
CA PHE A 16 -9.84 -25.14 8.89
C PHE A 16 -10.30 -23.68 9.00
N SER A 17 -10.62 -23.21 10.21
CA SER A 17 -11.02 -21.83 10.48
C SER A 17 -9.85 -20.84 10.40
N SER A 18 -8.61 -21.33 10.45
CA SER A 18 -7.40 -20.51 10.36
C SER A 18 -7.03 -20.12 8.92
N LEU A 19 -7.67 -20.73 7.91
CA LEU A 19 -7.36 -20.51 6.49
C LEU A 19 -8.15 -19.35 5.84
N THR A 20 -9.15 -18.77 6.52
CA THR A 20 -10.01 -17.73 5.94
C THR A 20 -9.49 -16.30 6.14
N GLY A 21 -8.36 -16.11 6.84
CA GLY A 21 -7.84 -14.79 7.23
C GLY A 21 -7.06 -14.03 6.14
N CYS A 22 -6.29 -14.72 5.30
CA CYS A 22 -5.40 -14.06 4.32
C CYS A 22 -6.03 -13.80 2.94
N ALA A 23 -7.29 -14.20 2.72
CA ALA A 23 -7.89 -14.21 1.38
C ALA A 23 -8.72 -12.95 1.06
N GLY A 24 -9.05 -12.10 2.03
CA GLY A 24 -10.08 -11.07 1.85
C GLY A 24 -9.81 -10.06 0.72
N TYR A 25 -8.67 -9.36 0.76
CA TYR A 25 -8.33 -8.35 -0.26
C TYR A 25 -8.05 -8.99 -1.62
N LEU A 26 -7.27 -10.07 -1.64
CA LEU A 26 -6.90 -10.78 -2.87
C LEU A 26 -8.13 -11.35 -3.59
N GLN A 27 -9.08 -11.91 -2.84
CA GLN A 27 -10.33 -12.41 -3.39
C GLN A 27 -11.21 -11.27 -3.90
N ARG A 28 -11.35 -10.16 -3.16
CA ARG A 28 -12.11 -8.97 -3.59
C ARG A 28 -11.54 -8.32 -4.84
N THR A 29 -10.23 -8.36 -5.02
CA THR A 29 -9.52 -7.72 -6.14
C THR A 29 -9.17 -8.66 -7.28
N GLN A 30 -9.62 -9.91 -7.25
CA GLN A 30 -9.28 -10.92 -8.27
C GLN A 30 -9.57 -10.44 -9.69
N VAL A 31 -10.73 -9.82 -9.92
CA VAL A 31 -11.13 -9.30 -11.24
C VAL A 31 -10.18 -8.17 -11.69
N ALA A 32 -9.88 -7.22 -10.81
CA ALA A 32 -8.97 -6.12 -11.11
C ALA A 32 -7.56 -6.64 -11.46
N ARG A 33 -7.05 -7.62 -10.71
CA ARG A 33 -5.75 -8.28 -10.94
C ARG A 33 -5.71 -9.03 -12.27
N GLU A 34 -6.77 -9.75 -12.62
CA GLU A 34 -6.85 -10.44 -13.91
C GLU A 34 -6.80 -9.44 -15.08
N ARG A 35 -7.51 -8.31 -14.97
CA ARG A 35 -7.45 -7.23 -15.97
C ARG A 35 -6.06 -6.65 -16.08
N PHE A 36 -5.44 -6.34 -14.94
CA PHE A 36 -4.08 -5.81 -14.88
C PHE A 36 -3.08 -6.76 -15.58
N ASN A 37 -3.12 -8.06 -15.25
CA ASN A 37 -2.22 -9.06 -15.82
C ASN A 37 -2.40 -9.26 -17.33
N LYS A 38 -3.57 -8.95 -17.88
CA LYS A 38 -3.85 -8.97 -19.33
C LYS A 38 -3.44 -7.66 -20.03
N GLY A 39 -2.88 -6.69 -19.30
CA GLY A 39 -2.53 -5.37 -19.82
C GLY A 39 -3.72 -4.40 -19.93
N HIS A 40 -4.90 -4.78 -19.41
CA HIS A 40 -6.09 -3.94 -19.41
C HIS A 40 -6.06 -2.98 -18.21
N PHE A 41 -5.10 -2.08 -18.20
CA PHE A 41 -4.78 -1.26 -17.03
C PHE A 41 -5.86 -0.25 -16.67
N LEU A 42 -6.54 0.36 -17.66
CA LEU A 42 -7.68 1.25 -17.41
C LEU A 42 -8.84 0.50 -16.74
N ASP A 43 -9.23 -0.65 -17.29
CA ASP A 43 -10.28 -1.49 -16.71
C ASP A 43 -9.92 -1.91 -15.27
N ALA A 44 -8.67 -2.31 -15.05
CA ALA A 44 -8.17 -2.66 -13.72
C ALA A 44 -8.32 -1.48 -12.74
N SER A 45 -7.96 -0.27 -13.16
CA SER A 45 -8.09 0.93 -12.33
C SER A 45 -9.53 1.20 -11.92
N GLU A 46 -10.50 1.02 -12.83
CA GLU A 46 -11.91 1.22 -12.52
C GLU A 46 -12.45 0.15 -11.56
N GLU A 47 -11.97 -1.09 -11.67
CA GLU A 47 -12.31 -2.14 -10.70
C GLU A 47 -11.74 -1.85 -9.31
N TYR A 48 -10.48 -1.41 -9.20
CA TYR A 48 -9.89 -1.03 -7.91
C TYR A 48 -10.62 0.17 -7.26
N LYS A 49 -11.00 1.19 -8.05
CA LYS A 49 -11.76 2.36 -7.55
C LYS A 49 -13.07 1.99 -6.87
N LYS A 50 -13.72 0.88 -7.26
CA LYS A 50 -14.96 0.42 -6.61
C LYS A 50 -14.74 0.13 -5.11
N GLY A 51 -13.55 -0.37 -4.75
CA GLY A 51 -13.17 -0.62 -3.36
C GLY A 51 -13.04 0.65 -2.51
N LEU A 52 -12.81 1.81 -3.12
CA LEU A 52 -12.71 3.10 -2.42
C LEU A 52 -14.07 3.67 -1.99
N LYS A 53 -15.19 3.17 -2.54
CA LYS A 53 -16.55 3.65 -2.18
C LYS A 53 -16.99 3.28 -0.76
N HIS A 54 -16.37 2.24 -0.20
CA HIS A 54 -16.62 1.78 1.16
C HIS A 54 -15.27 1.67 1.86
N PRO A 55 -14.79 2.76 2.52
CA PRO A 55 -13.45 2.79 3.09
C PRO A 55 -13.28 1.66 4.10
N ALA A 56 -12.50 0.66 3.69
CA ALA A 56 -12.21 -0.54 4.45
C ALA A 56 -10.79 -0.50 5.00
N GLN A 57 -10.39 -1.54 5.72
CA GLN A 57 -9.01 -1.73 6.21
C GLN A 57 -7.97 -1.61 5.08
N ASP A 58 -8.34 -1.91 3.84
CA ASP A 58 -7.44 -1.95 2.69
C ASP A 58 -7.45 -0.64 1.86
N THR A 59 -7.94 0.48 2.41
CA THR A 59 -8.04 1.75 1.67
C THR A 59 -6.71 2.15 1.03
N LEU A 60 -5.59 2.01 1.75
CA LEU A 60 -4.27 2.29 1.21
C LEU A 60 -3.94 1.41 -0.01
N LEU A 61 -4.22 0.11 0.06
CA LEU A 61 -3.99 -0.82 -1.06
C LEU A 61 -4.82 -0.45 -2.29
N TYR A 62 -6.09 -0.08 -2.11
CA TYR A 62 -6.93 0.35 -3.24
C TYR A 62 -6.43 1.65 -3.88
N LEU A 63 -5.91 2.60 -3.09
CA LEU A 63 -5.31 3.83 -3.63
C LEU A 63 -4.04 3.50 -4.44
N LEU A 64 -3.16 2.67 -3.89
CA LEU A 64 -1.92 2.23 -4.56
C LEU A 64 -2.21 1.48 -5.86
N ASP A 65 -3.06 0.44 -5.81
CA ASP A 65 -3.38 -0.39 -6.97
C ASP A 65 -4.10 0.42 -8.07
N THR A 66 -4.95 1.39 -7.69
CA THR A 66 -5.56 2.32 -8.64
C THR A 66 -4.52 3.23 -9.29
N GLY A 67 -3.66 3.86 -8.47
CA GLY A 67 -2.60 4.76 -8.94
C GLY A 67 -1.63 4.06 -9.89
N LEU A 68 -1.18 2.85 -9.54
CA LEU A 68 -0.29 2.05 -10.38
C LEU A 68 -0.97 1.59 -11.68
N SER A 69 -2.22 1.15 -11.62
CA SER A 69 -2.97 0.80 -12.83
C SER A 69 -3.06 1.99 -13.80
N LEU A 70 -3.31 3.19 -13.28
CA LEU A 70 -3.31 4.42 -14.10
C LEU A 70 -1.93 4.78 -14.65
N HIS A 71 -0.86 4.57 -13.87
CA HIS A 71 0.52 4.75 -14.32
C HIS A 71 0.83 3.86 -15.54
N TYR A 72 0.55 2.56 -15.43
CA TYR A 72 0.77 1.61 -16.53
C TYR A 72 -0.14 1.85 -17.73
N ALA A 73 -1.30 2.49 -17.52
CA ALA A 73 -2.17 2.96 -18.60
C ALA A 73 -1.70 4.26 -19.28
N GLY A 74 -0.60 4.87 -18.83
CA GLY A 74 -0.12 6.17 -19.33
C GLY A 74 -0.95 7.37 -18.85
N ARG A 75 -1.83 7.19 -17.87
CA ARG A 75 -2.69 8.24 -17.30
C ARG A 75 -2.02 8.89 -16.09
N TYR A 76 -0.87 9.50 -16.33
CA TYR A 76 0.02 10.00 -15.27
C TYR A 76 -0.63 11.06 -14.37
N GLU A 77 -1.38 12.01 -14.92
CA GLU A 77 -2.10 13.02 -14.11
C GLU A 77 -3.13 12.40 -13.17
N GLU A 78 -3.88 11.40 -13.62
CA GLU A 78 -4.85 10.72 -12.76
C GLU A 78 -4.16 9.79 -11.76
N SER A 79 -3.11 9.09 -12.18
CA SER A 79 -2.26 8.31 -11.30
C SER A 79 -1.75 9.17 -10.14
N ASN A 80 -1.28 10.40 -10.43
CA ASN A 80 -0.81 11.34 -9.41
C ASN A 80 -1.86 11.66 -8.35
N LYS A 81 -3.13 11.82 -8.74
CA LYS A 81 -4.21 12.10 -7.79
C LYS A 81 -4.35 10.99 -6.74
N PHE A 82 -4.34 9.73 -7.17
CA PHE A 82 -4.46 8.57 -6.27
C PHE A 82 -3.19 8.32 -5.46
N LEU A 83 -2.01 8.51 -6.06
CA LEU A 83 -0.75 8.31 -5.35
C LEU A 83 -0.49 9.40 -4.30
N LEU A 84 -0.84 10.66 -4.57
CA LEU A 84 -0.79 11.74 -3.56
C LEU A 84 -1.77 11.49 -2.42
N GLU A 85 -2.97 10.98 -2.72
CA GLU A 85 -3.92 10.59 -1.68
C GLU A 85 -3.42 9.41 -0.85
N ALA A 86 -2.79 8.41 -1.50
CA ALA A 86 -2.14 7.29 -0.83
C ALA A 86 -1.03 7.78 0.12
N ASP A 87 -0.21 8.73 -0.33
CA ASP A 87 0.88 9.32 0.47
C ASP A 87 0.34 9.94 1.75
N ARG A 88 -0.64 10.84 1.61
CA ARG A 88 -1.31 11.50 2.73
C ARG A 88 -1.96 10.51 3.69
N TYR A 89 -2.62 9.48 3.15
CA TYR A 89 -3.30 8.46 3.94
C TYR A 89 -2.31 7.60 4.75
N ALA A 90 -1.17 7.25 4.16
CA ALA A 90 -0.12 6.50 4.83
C ALA A 90 0.48 7.30 6.02
N GLU A 91 0.76 8.59 5.82
CA GLU A 91 1.24 9.48 6.89
C GLU A 91 0.21 9.59 8.03
N GLU A 92 -1.07 9.79 7.72
CA GLU A 92 -2.14 9.93 8.70
C GLU A 92 -2.25 8.68 9.60
N ILE A 93 -2.21 7.48 9.00
CA ILE A 93 -2.28 6.22 9.74
C ILE A 93 -1.05 6.03 10.65
N ASP A 94 0.14 6.39 10.18
CA ASP A 94 1.35 6.26 10.98
C ASP A 94 1.34 7.18 12.21
N HIS A 95 0.89 8.43 12.05
CA HIS A 95 0.77 9.38 13.16
C HIS A 95 -0.21 8.93 14.24
N ILE A 96 -1.35 8.35 13.85
CA ILE A 96 -2.35 7.82 14.78
C ILE A 96 -1.77 6.67 15.62
N SER A 97 -0.95 5.81 15.03
CA SER A 97 -0.34 4.68 15.75
C SER A 97 0.66 5.13 16.80
N ILE A 98 1.59 6.02 16.43
CA ILE A 98 2.63 6.55 17.34
C ILE A 98 1.99 7.23 18.56
N THR A 99 0.91 7.97 18.33
CA THR A 99 0.17 8.66 19.40
C THR A 99 -0.60 7.69 20.32
N ARG A 100 -0.96 6.48 19.84
CA ARG A 100 -1.68 5.47 20.62
C ARG A 100 -0.78 4.45 21.30
N GLU A 101 0.42 4.22 20.79
CA GLU A 101 1.45 3.39 21.45
C GLU A 101 1.80 3.93 22.85
N THR A 102 1.65 5.25 23.05
CA THR A 102 1.75 5.94 24.35
C THR A 102 0.47 5.90 25.22
N ALA A 103 -0.68 5.51 24.66
CA ALA A 103 -2.00 5.47 25.32
C ALA A 103 -2.60 4.04 25.37
N SER A 104 -1.74 3.04 25.55
CA SER A 104 -2.00 1.61 25.33
C SER A 104 -2.87 0.94 26.41
N LEU A 105 -4.10 1.40 26.61
CA LEU A 105 -5.14 0.63 27.33
C LEU A 105 -6.56 0.67 26.74
N ILE A 106 -6.87 1.45 25.69
CA ILE A 106 -8.25 1.52 25.16
C ILE A 106 -8.27 1.66 23.63
N ALA A 107 -8.20 0.56 22.88
CA ALA A 107 -8.64 0.53 21.47
C ALA A 107 -8.83 -0.90 20.95
N THR A 108 -9.90 -1.57 21.38
CA THR A 108 -10.28 -2.91 20.88
C THR A 108 -11.03 -2.86 19.54
N ASP A 109 -11.41 -1.68 19.03
CA ASP A 109 -12.44 -1.57 17.99
C ASP A 109 -11.98 -1.00 16.64
N TYR A 110 -10.67 -0.84 16.44
CA TYR A 110 -10.12 -0.59 15.11
C TYR A 110 -9.54 -1.90 14.60
N THR A 111 -10.32 -2.62 13.80
CA THR A 111 -9.79 -3.68 12.95
C THR A 111 -8.62 -3.07 12.17
N LEU A 112 -7.41 -3.61 12.37
CA LEU A 112 -6.15 -3.00 11.94
C LEU A 112 -6.20 -2.57 10.47
N LYS A 113 -6.31 -1.26 10.22
CA LYS A 113 -6.15 -0.71 8.87
C LYS A 113 -4.77 -1.10 8.36
N TYR A 114 -4.67 -1.50 7.09
CA TYR A 114 -3.41 -1.77 6.45
C TYR A 114 -2.57 -0.49 6.39
N ARG A 115 -1.37 -0.54 6.99
CA ARG A 115 -0.50 0.64 7.17
C ARG A 115 0.49 0.85 6.03
N GLY A 116 0.69 -0.16 5.20
CA GLY A 116 1.76 -0.21 4.21
C GLY A 116 3.13 -0.42 4.85
N GLU A 117 3.98 -1.15 4.14
CA GLU A 117 5.39 -1.33 4.48
C GLU A 117 6.20 -0.08 4.10
N ASP A 118 7.35 0.14 4.75
CA ASP A 118 8.21 1.31 4.49
C ASP A 118 8.61 1.44 3.02
N TYR A 119 8.87 0.30 2.36
CA TYR A 119 9.24 0.29 0.94
C TYR A 119 8.06 0.69 0.04
N GLU A 120 6.81 0.36 0.39
CA GLU A 120 5.64 0.77 -0.39
C GLU A 120 5.45 2.28 -0.29
N LYS A 121 5.66 2.85 0.90
CA LYS A 121 5.60 4.30 1.14
C LYS A 121 6.68 5.04 0.36
N ILE A 122 7.87 4.45 0.20
CA ILE A 122 8.94 4.96 -0.69
C ILE A 122 8.51 4.87 -2.16
N LEU A 123 7.88 3.76 -2.56
CA LEU A 123 7.44 3.56 -3.95
C LEU A 123 6.38 4.59 -4.37
N ILE A 124 5.53 5.08 -3.47
CA ILE A 124 4.55 6.14 -3.78
C ILE A 124 5.21 7.35 -4.44
N ASN A 125 6.19 7.98 -3.77
CA ASN A 125 6.87 9.16 -4.33
C ASN A 125 7.80 8.78 -5.48
N THR A 126 8.27 7.53 -5.54
CA THR A 126 9.02 7.04 -6.70
C THR A 126 8.16 7.07 -7.97
N TYR A 127 6.94 6.56 -7.91
CA TYR A 127 6.01 6.60 -9.05
C TYR A 127 5.48 8.00 -9.34
N LEU A 128 5.27 8.84 -8.33
CA LEU A 128 4.95 10.25 -8.54
C LEU A 128 6.07 10.96 -9.31
N ALA A 129 7.34 10.74 -8.93
CA ALA A 129 8.48 11.31 -9.64
C ALA A 129 8.50 10.85 -11.10
N ILE A 130 8.31 9.56 -11.37
CA ILE A 130 8.25 9.02 -12.74
C ILE A 130 7.08 9.65 -13.52
N ASN A 131 5.89 9.73 -12.92
CA ASN A 131 4.73 10.33 -13.57
C ASN A 131 4.98 11.78 -13.95
N TYR A 132 5.56 12.58 -13.06
CA TYR A 132 5.89 13.97 -13.34
C TYR A 132 6.93 14.09 -14.46
N LEU A 133 7.94 13.22 -14.51
CA LEU A 133 8.86 13.17 -15.66
C LEU A 133 8.14 12.87 -16.98
N MET A 134 7.24 11.89 -16.97
CA MET A 134 6.48 11.51 -18.16
C MET A 134 5.54 12.63 -18.64
N LEU A 135 5.20 13.56 -17.74
CA LEU A 135 4.43 14.78 -18.05
C LEU A 135 5.32 15.98 -18.42
N GLY A 136 6.66 15.85 -18.35
CA GLY A 136 7.60 16.96 -18.58
C GLY A 136 7.68 17.95 -17.41
N ASP A 137 7.15 17.60 -16.24
CA ASP A 137 7.16 18.43 -15.03
C ASP A 137 8.37 18.08 -14.16
N TYR A 138 9.54 18.55 -14.59
CA TYR A 138 10.80 18.25 -13.93
C TYR A 138 10.89 18.81 -12.51
N GLU A 139 10.24 19.94 -12.24
CA GLU A 139 10.26 20.55 -10.90
C GLU A 139 9.53 19.67 -9.89
N ASN A 140 8.31 19.22 -10.20
CA ASN A 140 7.60 18.30 -9.30
C ASN A 140 8.27 16.92 -9.24
N ALA A 141 8.87 16.44 -10.33
CA ALA A 141 9.66 15.20 -10.28
C ALA A 141 10.82 15.26 -9.26
N ARG A 142 11.53 16.39 -9.21
CA ARG A 142 12.63 16.63 -8.25
C ARG A 142 12.12 16.73 -6.81
N VAL A 143 10.97 17.36 -6.59
CA VAL A 143 10.32 17.40 -5.26
C VAL A 143 10.03 15.98 -4.76
N GLU A 144 9.47 15.12 -5.60
CA GLU A 144 9.14 13.75 -5.21
C GLU A 144 10.38 12.89 -4.99
N CYS A 145 11.47 13.12 -5.74
CA CYS A 145 12.76 12.49 -5.46
C CYS A 145 13.35 12.88 -4.11
N LYS A 146 13.23 14.16 -3.73
CA LYS A 146 13.64 14.63 -2.40
C LYS A 146 12.83 13.94 -1.31
N ARG A 147 11.51 13.79 -1.48
CA ARG A 147 10.64 13.05 -0.56
C ARG A 147 11.03 11.58 -0.41
N VAL A 148 11.44 10.91 -1.50
CA VAL A 148 11.99 9.54 -1.41
C VAL A 148 13.22 9.50 -0.51
N ASN A 149 14.18 10.40 -0.70
CA ASN A 149 15.39 10.44 0.11
C ASN A 149 15.08 10.73 1.58
N GLU A 150 14.17 11.66 1.86
CA GLU A 150 13.69 11.99 3.22
C GLU A 150 13.08 10.76 3.91
N LYS A 151 12.24 10.00 3.20
CA LYS A 151 11.65 8.75 3.72
C LYS A 151 12.70 7.69 4.00
N ILE A 152 13.67 7.49 3.11
CA ILE A 152 14.76 6.53 3.33
C ILE A 152 15.57 6.89 4.58
N ILE A 153 15.93 8.17 4.74
CA ILE A 153 16.67 8.65 5.91
C ILE A 153 15.87 8.40 7.18
N LYS A 154 14.58 8.75 7.18
CA LYS A 154 13.66 8.52 8.31
C LYS A 154 13.56 7.04 8.68
N TYR A 155 13.32 6.15 7.72
CA TYR A 155 13.16 4.73 8.02
C TYR A 155 14.49 4.06 8.44
N ASN A 156 15.63 4.58 7.99
CA ASN A 156 16.94 4.16 8.47
C ASN A 156 17.25 4.66 9.90
N SER A 157 16.74 5.83 10.30
CA SER A 157 16.93 6.33 11.67
C SER A 157 16.02 5.62 12.67
N ASP A 158 14.84 5.18 12.22
CA ASP A 158 13.81 4.60 13.08
C ASP A 158 13.99 3.08 13.32
N GLY A 159 14.91 2.40 12.61
CA GLY A 159 15.15 0.95 12.79
C GLY A 159 16.59 0.49 12.52
N GLU A 160 16.95 -0.71 13.01
CA GLU A 160 18.21 -1.41 12.69
C GLU A 160 18.28 -1.94 11.23
N ARG A 161 17.50 -1.36 10.30
CA ARG A 161 17.46 -1.79 8.89
C ARG A 161 18.26 -0.81 8.04
N ASN A 162 19.35 -1.30 7.46
CA ASN A 162 20.21 -0.53 6.56
C ASN A 162 19.61 -0.47 5.14
N TYR A 163 18.58 0.34 4.91
CA TYR A 163 18.16 0.65 3.54
C TYR A 163 19.24 1.51 2.89
N LYS A 164 20.03 0.92 1.98
CA LYS A 164 20.93 1.70 1.12
C LYS A 164 20.09 2.65 0.27
N LEU A 165 20.52 3.91 0.14
CA LEU A 165 19.85 4.92 -0.69
C LEU A 165 19.44 4.31 -2.04
N ASN A 166 18.19 4.51 -2.43
CA ASN A 166 17.67 3.98 -3.69
C ASN A 166 18.45 4.62 -4.84
N PRO A 167 19.23 3.84 -5.62
CA PRO A 167 20.02 4.38 -6.72
C PRO A 167 19.14 5.15 -7.72
N PHE A 168 17.90 4.69 -7.92
CA PHE A 168 16.94 5.35 -8.80
C PHE A 168 16.68 6.82 -8.39
N SER A 169 16.49 7.08 -7.10
CA SER A 169 16.23 8.43 -6.57
C SER A 169 17.45 9.34 -6.67
N ILE A 170 18.66 8.80 -6.49
CA ILE A 170 19.91 9.54 -6.67
C ILE A 170 20.05 9.97 -8.12
N TYR A 171 19.92 9.04 -9.07
CA TYR A 171 20.03 9.33 -10.50
C TYR A 171 19.03 10.38 -10.96
N LEU A 172 17.81 10.33 -10.43
CA LEU A 172 16.76 11.25 -10.84
C LEU A 172 16.86 12.64 -10.20
N SER A 173 17.34 12.74 -8.96
CA SER A 173 17.57 14.03 -8.29
C SER A 173 18.72 14.86 -8.89
N GLY A 174 19.59 14.23 -9.69
CA GLY A 174 20.73 14.85 -10.35
C GLY A 174 20.45 15.40 -11.76
N ILE A 175 19.22 15.28 -12.25
CA ILE A 175 18.72 15.90 -13.48
C ILE A 175 17.92 17.15 -13.08
#